data_AF-A0A0D2U8H9-F1
#
_entry.id   AF-A0A0D2U8H9-F1
#
_cell.length_a   1.000
_cell.length_b   1.000
_cell.length_c   1.000
_cell.angle_alpha   90.00
_cell.angle_beta   90.00
_cell.angle_gamma   90.00
#
_symmetry.space_group_name_H-M   'P 1'
#
loop_
_entity.id
_entity.type
_entity.pdbx_description
1 polymer ?
#
loop_
_entity_poly.entity_id
_entity_poly.type
_entity_poly.pdbx_seq_one_letter_code
_entity_poly.pdbx_strand_id
1 'polypeptide(L)'
;MRDFDLQKAKEMFLNYLQWRKDYGVDAIQKEFKFTELAEVKKCYPHGFHGVDRSGRPVYIERVGMVDLNALLQATSIDRFVKYHVSEQEKTLNLRYPACSIAAKRHIASTTSILDVKGVGMSNFSKPARYLFMEIQKIDSNYYPETLNRLFIINAGSGFRMLWKVLKAFMDARTLAKIHVLGSNYLSNLTEGIDPSNLPAFLGGSCTCADYGGCLLSDKGPWKNPEITEMLQAISVTEDTNNEGNGDLASGDALMHDMENGKSKEDMGKEERGMSDKFAPQKVMALEASLADTNKKIDALEVALEDTKMVLRGLAQHIKDLNL
;
A
#
# COMPACT_ATOMS: atom_id res chain seq x y z
N MET A 1 11.52 -4.92 3.48
CA MET A 1 12.28 -5.87 2.62
C MET A 1 12.83 -6.95 3.55
N ARG A 2 12.81 -8.24 3.16
CA ARG A 2 13.23 -9.39 4.00
C ARG A 2 14.76 -9.43 4.17
N ASP A 3 15.33 -8.30 4.58
CA ASP A 3 16.76 -8.06 4.70
C ASP A 3 17.52 -8.42 3.42
N PHE A 4 16.91 -8.08 2.28
CA PHE A 4 17.38 -8.36 0.91
C PHE A 4 17.53 -9.86 0.57
N ASP A 5 16.90 -10.74 1.34
CA ASP A 5 16.79 -12.17 1.03
C ASP A 5 15.90 -12.39 -0.20
N LEU A 6 16.54 -12.71 -1.34
CA LEU A 6 15.88 -12.90 -2.63
C LEU A 6 14.85 -14.03 -2.60
N GLN A 7 15.15 -15.14 -1.93
CA GLN A 7 14.27 -16.31 -1.89
C GLN A 7 12.99 -15.97 -1.10
N LYS A 8 13.14 -15.36 0.08
CA LYS A 8 11.98 -14.91 0.87
C LYS A 8 11.19 -13.83 0.14
N ALA A 9 11.85 -12.93 -0.58
CA ALA A 9 11.18 -11.89 -1.36
C ALA A 9 10.34 -12.52 -2.50
N LYS A 10 10.90 -13.50 -3.23
CA LYS A 10 10.20 -14.25 -4.27
C LYS A 10 8.99 -14.99 -3.71
N GLU A 11 9.15 -15.73 -2.62
CA GLU A 11 8.05 -16.47 -1.98
C GLU A 11 6.92 -15.53 -1.54
N MET A 12 7.26 -14.40 -0.90
CA MET A 12 6.26 -13.40 -0.53
C MET A 12 5.53 -12.83 -1.74
N PHE A 13 6.25 -12.51 -2.81
CA PHE A 13 5.66 -11.96 -4.01
C PHE A 13 4.69 -12.95 -4.67
N LEU A 14 5.08 -14.23 -4.78
CA LEU A 14 4.20 -15.28 -5.30
C LEU A 14 2.95 -15.48 -4.42
N ASN A 15 3.12 -15.48 -3.10
CA ASN A 15 1.99 -15.57 -2.16
C ASN A 15 1.05 -14.37 -2.27
N TYR A 16 1.59 -13.17 -2.50
CA TYR A 16 0.82 -11.96 -2.75
C TYR A 16 0.02 -12.05 -4.04
N LEU A 17 0.63 -12.47 -5.15
CA LEU A 17 -0.07 -12.65 -6.43
C LEU A 17 -1.20 -13.68 -6.34
N GLN A 18 -0.93 -14.81 -5.67
CA GLN A 18 -1.94 -15.84 -5.46
C GLN A 18 -3.10 -15.32 -4.60
N TRP A 19 -2.78 -14.63 -3.49
CA TRP A 19 -3.81 -14.02 -2.65
C TRP A 19 -4.64 -12.97 -3.39
N ARG A 20 -4.02 -12.11 -4.21
CA ARG A 20 -4.77 -11.13 -5.03
C ARG A 20 -5.80 -11.81 -5.91
N LYS A 21 -5.41 -12.90 -6.56
CA LYS A 21 -6.28 -13.71 -7.42
C LYS A 21 -7.43 -14.33 -6.61
N ASP A 22 -7.10 -15.01 -5.52
CA ASP A 22 -8.08 -15.74 -4.70
C ASP A 22 -9.07 -14.81 -3.98
N TYR A 23 -8.58 -13.65 -3.53
CA TYR A 23 -9.38 -12.65 -2.84
C TYR A 23 -10.11 -11.68 -3.80
N GLY A 24 -9.76 -11.71 -5.09
CA GLY A 24 -10.34 -10.86 -6.13
C GLY A 24 -9.96 -9.39 -6.02
N VAL A 25 -8.73 -9.09 -5.57
CA VAL A 25 -8.30 -7.72 -5.19
C VAL A 25 -8.41 -6.74 -6.34
N ASP A 26 -8.01 -7.13 -7.56
CA ASP A 26 -8.02 -6.26 -8.74
C ASP A 26 -9.44 -5.81 -9.14
N ALA A 27 -10.45 -6.58 -8.76
CA ALA A 27 -11.86 -6.28 -9.04
C ALA A 27 -12.53 -5.48 -7.92
N ILE A 28 -11.94 -5.41 -6.72
CA ILE A 28 -12.58 -4.84 -5.52
C ILE A 28 -13.06 -3.40 -5.77
N GLN A 29 -12.24 -2.54 -6.37
CA GLN A 29 -12.61 -1.13 -6.58
C GLN A 29 -13.84 -0.97 -7.49
N LYS A 30 -14.09 -1.90 -8.40
CA LYS A 30 -15.22 -1.87 -9.33
C LYS A 30 -16.47 -2.56 -8.76
N GLU A 31 -16.28 -3.70 -8.09
CA GLU A 31 -17.36 -4.60 -7.71
C GLU A 31 -17.82 -4.43 -6.26
N PHE A 32 -16.93 -4.06 -5.34
CA PHE A 32 -17.26 -3.98 -3.92
C PHE A 32 -17.85 -2.62 -3.57
N LYS A 33 -19.12 -2.62 -3.13
CA LYS A 33 -19.80 -1.44 -2.59
C LYS A 33 -19.97 -1.57 -1.08
N PHE A 34 -19.37 -0.64 -0.35
CA PHE A 34 -19.51 -0.53 1.10
C PHE A 34 -20.57 0.50 1.47
N THR A 35 -21.83 0.15 1.19
CA THR A 35 -22.99 1.04 1.30
C THR A 35 -23.27 1.53 2.72
N GLU A 36 -22.84 0.76 3.72
CA GLU A 36 -23.00 1.04 5.15
C GLU A 36 -21.88 1.92 5.74
N LEU A 37 -20.95 2.42 4.91
CA LEU A 37 -19.80 3.20 5.36
C LEU A 37 -20.18 4.36 6.28
N ALA A 38 -21.27 5.08 5.96
CA ALA A 38 -21.72 6.21 6.77
C ALA A 38 -22.09 5.80 8.20
N GLU A 39 -22.74 4.65 8.39
CA GLU A 39 -23.06 4.10 9.72
C GLU A 39 -21.80 3.60 10.42
N VAL A 40 -20.92 2.92 9.68
CA VAL A 40 -19.62 2.47 10.20
C VAL A 40 -18.77 3.63 10.70
N LYS A 41 -18.76 4.79 10.03
CA LYS A 41 -18.01 5.98 10.48
C LYS A 41 -18.53 6.55 11.81
N LYS A 42 -19.81 6.34 12.16
CA LYS A 42 -20.39 6.79 13.44
C LYS A 42 -19.87 5.97 14.61
N CYS A 43 -19.74 4.66 14.43
CA CYS A 43 -19.28 3.73 15.48
C CYS A 43 -17.79 3.42 15.44
N TYR A 44 -17.11 3.66 14.31
CA TYR A 44 -15.67 3.50 14.14
C TYR A 44 -15.13 4.72 13.37
N PRO A 45 -14.84 5.84 14.05
CA PRO A 45 -14.35 7.04 13.38
C PRO A 45 -12.90 6.84 12.88
N HIS A 46 -12.72 6.84 11.56
CA HIS A 46 -11.41 6.68 10.91
C HIS A 46 -11.38 7.42 9.57
N GLY A 47 -10.22 7.60 8.94
CA GLY A 47 -10.10 8.12 7.58
C GLY A 47 -8.77 8.80 7.29
N PHE A 48 -8.53 9.07 6.01
CA PHE A 48 -7.39 9.87 5.56
C PHE A 48 -7.69 11.37 5.66
N HIS A 49 -6.70 12.16 6.08
CA HIS A 49 -6.81 13.60 6.16
C HIS A 49 -5.44 14.29 6.10
N GLY A 50 -5.21 15.04 5.03
CA GLY A 50 -3.99 15.81 4.82
C GLY A 50 -2.78 14.94 4.54
N VAL A 51 -1.62 15.57 4.69
CA VAL A 51 -0.31 14.93 4.51
C VAL A 51 0.66 15.31 5.63
N ASP A 52 1.66 14.46 5.86
CA ASP A 52 2.79 14.78 6.73
C ASP A 52 3.70 15.84 6.07
N ARG A 53 4.68 16.35 6.80
CA ARG A 53 5.61 17.37 6.29
C ARG A 53 6.44 16.92 5.10
N SER A 54 6.54 15.61 4.86
CA SER A 54 7.19 15.08 3.67
C SER A 54 6.19 14.79 2.53
N GLY A 55 4.89 15.04 2.70
CA GLY A 55 3.87 14.77 1.69
C GLY A 55 3.29 13.35 1.72
N ARG A 56 3.57 12.52 2.73
CA ARG A 56 2.91 11.22 2.86
C ARG A 56 1.47 11.39 3.33
N PRO A 57 0.49 10.62 2.82
CA PRO A 57 -0.87 10.68 3.32
C PRO A 57 -0.91 10.41 4.83
N VAL A 58 -1.78 11.14 5.54
CA VAL A 58 -2.03 10.93 6.97
C VAL A 58 -3.32 10.14 7.15
N TYR A 59 -3.22 8.98 7.80
CA TYR A 59 -4.36 8.14 8.17
C TYR A 59 -4.65 8.27 9.68
N ILE A 60 -5.92 8.39 10.05
CA ILE A 60 -6.33 8.65 11.44
C ILE A 60 -7.42 7.66 11.83
N GLU A 61 -7.28 7.02 12.99
CA GLU A 61 -8.34 6.25 13.64
C GLU A 61 -8.54 6.69 15.09
N ARG A 62 -9.80 6.82 15.51
CA ARG A 62 -10.19 7.10 16.90
C ARG A 62 -10.55 5.79 17.60
N VAL A 63 -9.57 4.92 17.79
CA VAL A 63 -9.75 3.57 18.35
C VAL A 63 -10.49 3.58 19.70
N GLY A 64 -10.22 4.57 20.55
CA GLY A 64 -10.90 4.69 21.84
C GLY A 64 -12.36 5.10 21.77
N MET A 65 -12.85 5.51 20.59
CA MET A 65 -14.27 5.81 20.33
C MET A 65 -14.99 4.66 19.62
N VAL A 66 -14.34 3.52 19.40
CA VAL A 66 -14.94 2.41 18.68
C VAL A 66 -16.02 1.74 19.53
N ASP A 67 -17.26 1.77 19.04
CA ASP A 67 -18.35 0.94 19.51
C ASP A 67 -18.43 -0.33 18.65
N LEU A 68 -17.79 -1.39 19.13
CA LEU A 68 -17.75 -2.66 18.41
C LEU A 68 -19.13 -3.32 18.31
N ASN A 69 -20.03 -3.12 19.27
CA ASN A 69 -21.37 -3.72 19.20
C ASN A 69 -22.17 -3.06 18.08
N ALA A 70 -22.14 -1.72 18.01
CA ALA A 70 -22.76 -0.98 16.92
C ALA A 70 -22.10 -1.29 15.56
N LEU A 71 -20.77 -1.48 15.53
CA LEU A 71 -20.07 -1.91 14.31
C LEU A 71 -20.58 -3.25 13.81
N LEU A 72 -20.70 -4.24 14.68
CA LEU A 72 -21.17 -5.59 14.32
C LEU A 72 -22.67 -5.64 14.00
N GLN A 73 -23.44 -4.60 14.36
CA GLN A 73 -24.81 -4.41 13.88
C GLN A 73 -24.86 -3.74 12.51
N ALA A 74 -23.93 -2.83 12.22
CA ALA A 74 -23.87 -2.08 10.97
C ALA A 74 -23.23 -2.88 9.81
N THR A 75 -22.24 -3.72 10.11
CA THR A 75 -21.48 -4.51 9.12
C THR A 75 -21.03 -5.84 9.69
N SER A 76 -20.63 -6.77 8.82
CA SER A 76 -19.83 -7.93 9.21
C SER A 76 -18.34 -7.61 9.27
N ILE A 77 -17.57 -8.43 9.98
CA ILE A 77 -16.11 -8.37 10.01
C ILE A 77 -15.54 -8.56 8.60
N ASP A 78 -16.03 -9.55 7.86
CA ASP A 78 -15.54 -9.84 6.50
C ASP A 78 -15.72 -8.65 5.54
N ARG A 79 -16.87 -7.97 5.63
CA ARG A 79 -17.13 -6.77 4.81
C ARG A 79 -16.25 -5.60 5.23
N PHE A 80 -16.02 -5.41 6.52
CA PHE A 80 -15.10 -4.38 7.02
C PHE A 80 -13.65 -4.66 6.59
N VAL A 81 -13.22 -5.92 6.64
CA VAL A 81 -11.90 -6.34 6.16
C VAL A 81 -11.77 -6.14 4.63
N LYS A 82 -12.81 -6.47 3.85
CA LYS A 82 -12.83 -6.20 2.40
C LYS A 82 -12.80 -4.70 2.09
N TYR A 83 -13.46 -3.88 2.92
CA TYR A 83 -13.36 -2.43 2.86
C TYR A 83 -11.95 -1.93 3.18
N HIS A 84 -11.27 -2.49 4.19
CA HIS A 84 -9.86 -2.18 4.48
C HIS A 84 -8.96 -2.45 3.27
N VAL A 85 -9.11 -3.62 2.63
CA VAL A 85 -8.37 -3.95 1.39
C VAL A 85 -8.70 -2.95 0.28
N SER A 86 -9.97 -2.58 0.10
CA SER A 86 -10.36 -1.54 -0.87
C SER A 86 -9.68 -0.19 -0.61
N GLU A 87 -9.56 0.22 0.66
CA GLU A 87 -8.86 1.47 1.03
C GLU A 87 -7.34 1.37 0.82
N GLN A 88 -6.74 0.19 1.01
CA GLN A 88 -5.32 -0.03 0.69
C GLN A 88 -5.08 0.08 -0.83
N GLU A 89 -5.90 -0.55 -1.66
CA GLU A 89 -5.82 -0.42 -3.12
C GLU A 89 -6.06 1.02 -3.58
N LYS A 90 -7.03 1.73 -2.98
CA LYS A 90 -7.24 3.16 -3.26
C LYS A 90 -6.02 3.99 -2.85
N THR A 91 -5.34 3.61 -1.77
CA THR A 91 -4.13 4.31 -1.34
C THR A 91 -2.98 4.09 -2.32
N LEU A 92 -2.74 2.85 -2.74
CA LEU A 92 -1.71 2.50 -3.72
C LEU A 92 -1.95 3.15 -5.09
N ASN A 93 -3.18 3.09 -5.60
CA ASN A 93 -3.47 3.48 -6.98
C ASN A 93 -3.84 4.96 -7.15
N LEU A 94 -4.23 5.65 -6.07
CA LEU A 94 -4.66 7.05 -6.13
C LEU A 94 -3.88 7.94 -5.16
N ARG A 95 -3.86 7.61 -3.86
CA ARG A 95 -3.29 8.54 -2.85
C ARG A 95 -1.78 8.67 -2.98
N TYR A 96 -1.06 7.57 -3.15
CA TYR A 96 0.40 7.57 -3.33
C TYR A 96 0.86 8.27 -4.61
N PRO A 97 0.26 8.01 -5.80
CA PRO A 97 0.56 8.78 -7.01
C PRO A 97 0.25 10.28 -6.85
N ALA A 98 -0.93 10.63 -6.32
CA ALA A 98 -1.31 12.03 -6.10
C ALA A 98 -0.35 12.76 -5.15
N CYS A 99 0.01 12.11 -4.04
CA CYS A 99 1.00 12.64 -3.11
C CYS A 99 2.39 12.72 -3.74
N SER A 100 2.77 11.78 -4.62
CA SER A 100 4.06 11.81 -5.30
C SER A 100 4.20 13.00 -6.23
N ILE A 101 3.13 13.29 -6.99
CA ILE A 101 3.05 14.48 -7.86
C ILE A 101 3.16 15.75 -7.01
N ALA A 102 2.32 15.88 -5.97
CA ALA A 102 2.29 17.05 -5.12
C ALA A 102 3.62 17.31 -4.40
N ALA A 103 4.26 16.26 -3.89
CA ALA A 103 5.52 16.34 -3.15
C ALA A 103 6.76 16.35 -4.06
N LYS A 104 6.59 16.17 -5.38
CA LYS A 104 7.67 16.03 -6.38
C LYS A 104 8.72 14.98 -6.00
N ARG A 105 8.27 13.89 -5.38
CA ARG A 105 9.12 12.77 -4.94
C ARG A 105 8.29 11.50 -4.82
N HIS A 106 8.93 10.34 -4.85
CA HIS A 106 8.22 9.08 -4.68
C HIS A 106 7.63 8.93 -3.27
N ILE A 107 6.33 8.68 -3.19
CA ILE A 107 5.56 8.38 -1.97
C ILE A 107 5.00 6.96 -2.10
N ALA A 108 5.41 6.09 -1.19
CA ALA A 108 4.90 4.71 -1.09
C ALA A 108 4.63 4.29 0.36
N SER A 109 4.47 5.27 1.26
CA SER A 109 4.23 5.02 2.68
C SER A 109 3.30 6.06 3.31
N THR A 110 2.65 5.68 4.40
CA THR A 110 1.63 6.44 5.14
C THR A 110 2.11 6.77 6.54
N THR A 111 1.74 7.95 7.04
CA THR A 111 1.90 8.33 8.45
C THR A 111 0.56 8.15 9.15
N SER A 112 0.50 7.31 10.18
CA SER A 112 -0.76 6.94 10.84
C SER A 112 -0.86 7.53 12.26
N ILE A 113 -2.08 7.86 12.68
CA ILE A 113 -2.40 8.31 14.03
C ILE A 113 -3.52 7.45 14.59
N LEU A 114 -3.27 6.78 15.72
CA LEU A 114 -4.28 6.04 16.48
C LEU A 114 -4.53 6.78 17.80
N ASP A 115 -5.71 7.38 17.93
CA ASP A 115 -6.16 7.95 19.21
C ASP A 115 -6.82 6.87 20.06
N VAL A 116 -6.12 6.47 21.12
CA VAL A 116 -6.54 5.42 22.04
C VAL A 116 -7.17 5.97 23.33
N LYS A 117 -7.56 7.25 23.34
CA LYS A 117 -8.30 7.84 24.46
C LYS A 117 -9.64 7.10 24.67
N GLY A 118 -9.77 6.41 25.79
CA GLY A 118 -10.98 5.64 26.12
C GLY A 118 -10.87 4.15 25.82
N VAL A 119 -9.74 3.67 25.27
CA VAL A 119 -9.50 2.23 25.13
C VAL A 119 -9.55 1.53 26.49
N GLY A 120 -10.41 0.53 26.60
CA GLY A 120 -10.69 -0.23 27.82
C GLY A 120 -10.92 -1.72 27.54
N MET A 121 -11.55 -2.43 28.47
CA MET A 121 -11.71 -3.90 28.40
C MET A 121 -12.53 -4.38 27.20
N SER A 122 -13.50 -3.60 26.72
CA SER A 122 -14.33 -3.94 25.54
C SER A 122 -13.49 -4.10 24.26
N ASN A 123 -12.38 -3.35 24.14
CA ASN A 123 -11.42 -3.46 23.04
C ASN A 123 -10.61 -4.78 23.06
N PHE A 124 -10.72 -5.60 24.12
CA PHE A 124 -10.09 -6.92 24.23
C PHE A 124 -11.07 -8.08 23.96
N SER A 125 -12.32 -7.78 23.59
CA SER A 125 -13.30 -8.81 23.23
C SER A 125 -12.79 -9.73 22.11
N LYS A 126 -13.33 -10.95 22.03
CA LYS A 126 -12.95 -11.90 20.97
C LYS A 126 -13.13 -11.31 19.56
N PRO A 127 -14.24 -10.62 19.22
CA PRO A 127 -14.41 -10.04 17.89
C PRO A 127 -13.42 -8.89 17.62
N ALA A 128 -13.11 -8.04 18.61
CA ALA A 128 -12.11 -6.98 18.46
C ALA A 128 -10.74 -7.55 18.12
N ARG A 129 -10.32 -8.59 18.85
CA ARG A 129 -9.04 -9.26 18.62
C ARG A 129 -8.99 -9.94 17.26
N TYR A 130 -10.07 -10.62 16.87
CA TYR A 130 -10.16 -11.26 15.56
C TYR A 130 -10.04 -10.24 14.42
N LEU A 131 -10.81 -9.15 14.47
CA LEU A 131 -10.73 -8.06 13.50
C LEU A 131 -9.32 -7.48 13.39
N PHE A 132 -8.68 -7.17 14.53
CA PHE A 132 -7.31 -6.67 14.57
C PHE A 132 -6.31 -7.65 13.94
N MET A 133 -6.41 -8.94 14.26
CA MET A 133 -5.51 -9.97 13.73
C MET A 133 -5.67 -10.15 12.22
N GLU A 134 -6.90 -10.11 11.68
CA GLU A 134 -7.12 -10.22 10.24
C GLU A 134 -6.54 -9.01 9.49
N ILE A 135 -6.77 -7.78 9.98
CA ILE A 135 -6.18 -6.57 9.40
C ILE A 135 -4.65 -6.63 9.45
N GLN A 136 -4.07 -6.95 10.61
CA GLN A 136 -2.62 -7.02 10.76
C GLN A 136 -1.99 -8.08 9.85
N LYS A 137 -2.64 -9.24 9.71
CA LYS A 137 -2.21 -10.32 8.81
C LYS A 137 -2.20 -9.85 7.36
N ILE A 138 -3.24 -9.14 6.92
CA ILE A 138 -3.32 -8.59 5.56
C ILE A 138 -2.21 -7.57 5.34
N ASP A 139 -2.08 -6.59 6.23
CA ASP A 139 -1.10 -5.51 6.08
C ASP A 139 0.34 -6.02 6.08
N SER A 140 0.65 -6.99 6.95
CA SER A 140 2.03 -7.51 7.09
C SER A 140 2.44 -8.47 5.96
N ASN A 141 1.49 -9.19 5.36
CA ASN A 141 1.77 -10.16 4.30
C ASN A 141 1.62 -9.57 2.90
N TYR A 142 0.64 -8.69 2.69
CA TYR A 142 0.23 -8.24 1.35
C TYR A 142 0.47 -6.75 1.09
N TYR A 143 0.60 -5.94 2.14
CA TYR A 143 0.94 -4.51 2.02
C TYR A 143 2.20 -4.13 2.84
N PRO A 144 3.31 -4.90 2.71
CA PRO A 144 4.49 -4.68 3.54
C PRO A 144 5.14 -3.31 3.24
N GLU A 145 5.81 -2.74 4.25
CA GLU A 145 6.56 -1.47 4.16
C GLU A 145 5.76 -0.23 3.79
N THR A 146 4.43 -0.29 3.82
CA THR A 146 3.55 0.86 3.58
C THR A 146 3.44 1.79 4.80
N LEU A 147 3.91 1.37 5.98
CA LEU A 147 3.96 2.22 7.17
C LEU A 147 5.28 3.03 7.21
N ASN A 148 5.18 4.36 7.28
CA ASN A 148 6.30 5.26 7.56
C ASN A 148 6.49 5.46 9.07
N ARG A 149 5.43 5.94 9.73
CA ARG A 149 5.40 6.24 11.16
C ARG A 149 4.00 6.03 11.69
N LEU A 150 3.88 5.48 12.89
CA LEU A 150 2.61 5.34 13.61
C LEU A 150 2.71 6.08 14.95
N PHE A 151 1.86 7.09 15.14
CA PHE A 151 1.66 7.74 16.41
C PHE A 151 0.47 7.11 17.13
N ILE A 152 0.69 6.60 18.33
CA ILE A 152 -0.38 6.17 19.22
C ILE A 152 -0.48 7.20 20.34
N ILE A 153 -1.58 7.94 20.39
CA ILE A 153 -1.73 9.13 21.26
C ILE A 153 -2.77 8.89 22.35
N ASN A 154 -2.71 9.68 23.42
CA ASN A 154 -3.55 9.49 24.61
C ASN A 154 -3.41 8.09 25.24
N ALA A 155 -2.21 7.50 25.16
CA ALA A 155 -1.91 6.18 25.70
C ALA A 155 -1.84 6.18 27.23
N GLY A 156 -3.01 6.02 27.86
CA GLY A 156 -3.16 5.83 29.31
C GLY A 156 -2.67 4.48 29.81
N SER A 157 -2.82 4.24 31.11
CA SER A 157 -2.38 2.99 31.77
C SER A 157 -3.00 1.72 31.16
N GLY A 158 -4.29 1.76 30.83
CA GLY A 158 -5.00 0.64 30.18
C GLY A 158 -4.39 0.26 28.81
N PHE A 159 -4.14 1.25 27.95
CA PHE A 159 -3.50 1.00 26.66
C PHE A 159 -2.06 0.49 26.81
N ARG A 160 -1.30 1.00 27.79
CA ARG A 160 0.07 0.52 28.02
C ARG A 160 0.14 -0.98 28.34
N MET A 161 -0.89 -1.53 28.99
CA MET A 161 -1.00 -2.98 29.20
C MET A 161 -1.30 -3.72 27.90
N LEU A 162 -2.25 -3.22 27.09
CA LEU A 162 -2.54 -3.76 25.76
C LEU A 162 -1.29 -3.78 24.88
N TRP A 163 -0.55 -2.67 24.86
CA TRP A 163 0.65 -2.50 24.06
C TRP A 163 1.73 -3.55 24.36
N LYS A 164 1.89 -3.94 25.64
CA LYS A 164 2.82 -5.00 26.03
C LYS A 164 2.50 -6.35 25.39
N VAL A 165 1.22 -6.63 25.14
CA VAL A 165 0.76 -7.85 24.48
C VAL A 165 0.87 -7.70 22.96
N LEU A 166 0.38 -6.58 22.41
CA LEU A 166 0.35 -6.37 20.96
C LEU A 166 1.74 -6.37 20.32
N LYS A 167 2.75 -5.83 21.00
CA LYS A 167 4.12 -5.79 20.46
C LYS A 167 4.72 -7.17 20.17
N ALA A 168 4.21 -8.24 20.78
CA ALA A 168 4.69 -9.61 20.53
C ALA A 168 4.34 -10.11 19.12
N PHE A 169 3.37 -9.49 18.45
CA PHE A 169 2.91 -9.86 17.11
C PHE A 169 3.50 -8.97 16.01
N MET A 170 4.37 -8.03 16.36
CA MET A 170 4.97 -7.07 15.43
C MET A 170 6.47 -7.34 15.27
N ASP A 171 6.95 -7.24 14.04
CA ASP A 171 8.38 -7.32 13.76
C ASP A 171 9.12 -6.07 14.27
N ALA A 172 10.43 -6.18 14.48
CA ALA A 172 11.25 -5.12 15.05
C ALA A 172 11.24 -3.83 14.22
N ARG A 173 11.12 -3.93 12.89
CA ARG A 173 11.10 -2.78 11.98
C ARG A 173 9.78 -2.02 12.10
N THR A 174 8.67 -2.73 12.20
CA THR A 174 7.36 -2.13 12.51
C THR A 174 7.39 -1.45 13.88
N LEU A 175 7.91 -2.11 14.92
CA LEU A 175 8.02 -1.53 16.26
C LEU A 175 8.87 -0.25 16.30
N ALA A 176 9.95 -0.18 15.53
CA ALA A 176 10.81 1.00 15.44
C ALA A 176 10.09 2.23 14.86
N LYS A 177 8.98 2.04 14.12
CA LYS A 177 8.17 3.12 13.53
C LYS A 177 7.05 3.62 14.47
N ILE A 178 6.86 2.97 15.63
CA ILE A 178 5.72 3.22 16.53
C ILE A 178 6.12 4.12 17.69
N HIS A 179 5.39 5.22 17.83
CA HIS A 179 5.58 6.20 18.90
C HIS A 179 4.35 6.19 19.81
N VAL A 180 4.49 5.59 21.00
CA VAL A 180 3.43 5.56 22.02
C VAL A 180 3.55 6.78 22.93
N LEU A 181 2.58 7.68 22.85
CA LEU A 181 2.57 9.00 23.46
C LEU A 181 1.42 9.14 24.46
N GLY A 182 1.67 9.87 25.55
CA GLY A 182 0.65 10.21 26.55
C GLY A 182 -0.33 11.28 26.05
N SER A 183 -0.85 12.11 26.95
CA SER A 183 -1.73 13.24 26.61
C SER A 183 -0.97 14.44 26.03
N ASN A 184 0.34 14.54 26.27
CA ASN A 184 1.22 15.61 25.79
C ASN A 184 1.84 15.28 24.41
N TYR A 185 1.05 14.73 23.50
CA TYR A 185 1.52 14.25 22.18
C TYR A 185 1.70 15.35 21.13
N LEU A 186 1.16 16.55 21.36
CA LEU A 186 0.98 17.57 20.32
C LEU A 186 2.31 18.02 19.68
N SER A 187 3.38 18.19 20.47
CA SER A 187 4.70 18.56 19.93
C SER A 187 5.24 17.49 18.97
N ASN A 188 5.07 16.21 19.30
CA ASN A 188 5.51 15.11 18.44
C ASN A 188 4.71 15.01 17.13
N LEU A 189 3.39 15.28 17.18
CA LEU A 189 2.57 15.32 15.96
C LEU A 189 2.98 16.50 15.07
N THR A 190 3.11 17.69 15.65
CA THR A 190 3.40 18.93 14.89
C THR A 190 4.82 19.01 14.35
N GLU A 191 5.75 18.25 14.92
CA GLU A 191 7.07 17.99 14.34
C GLU A 191 6.95 17.24 13.00
N GLY A 192 6.07 16.24 12.92
CA GLY A 192 5.89 15.41 11.72
C GLY A 192 4.83 15.92 10.73
N ILE A 193 3.84 16.68 11.19
CA ILE A 193 2.64 17.05 10.44
C ILE A 193 2.38 18.55 10.62
N ASP A 194 2.10 19.26 9.53
CA ASP A 194 1.75 20.67 9.64
C ASP A 194 0.39 20.86 10.33
N PRO A 195 0.21 21.80 11.28
CA PRO A 195 -1.06 22.00 11.96
C PRO A 195 -2.27 22.24 11.03
N SER A 196 -2.06 22.79 9.83
CA SER A 196 -3.10 22.98 8.80
C SER A 196 -3.59 21.67 8.16
N ASN A 197 -2.78 20.61 8.25
CA ASN A 197 -3.08 19.24 7.81
C ASN A 197 -3.54 18.36 8.99
N LEU A 198 -3.71 18.93 10.18
CA LEU A 198 -4.14 18.20 11.36
C LEU A 198 -5.57 18.64 11.78
N PRO A 199 -6.47 17.70 12.13
CA PRO A 199 -7.78 18.04 12.67
C PRO A 199 -7.71 18.83 13.98
N ALA A 200 -8.67 19.72 14.19
CA ALA A 200 -8.78 20.52 15.42
C ALA A 200 -8.86 19.66 16.69
N PHE A 201 -9.53 18.50 16.63
CA PHE A 201 -9.61 17.57 17.77
C PHE A 201 -8.28 16.87 18.10
N LEU A 202 -7.25 17.01 17.26
CA LEU A 202 -5.87 16.57 17.50
C LEU A 202 -4.91 17.75 17.77
N GLY A 203 -5.44 18.96 17.94
CA GLY A 203 -4.66 20.18 18.18
C GLY A 203 -4.16 20.90 16.92
N GLY A 204 -4.69 20.55 15.74
CA GLY A 204 -4.50 21.32 14.51
C GLY A 204 -5.53 22.44 14.33
N SER A 205 -5.66 22.94 13.10
CA SER A 205 -6.61 24.01 12.77
C SER A 205 -7.71 23.59 11.78
N CYS A 206 -7.67 22.36 11.23
CA CYS A 206 -8.63 21.94 10.22
C CYS A 206 -9.92 21.38 10.84
N THR A 207 -11.08 21.79 10.32
CA THR A 207 -12.40 21.30 10.78
C THR A 207 -13.18 20.56 9.70
N CYS A 208 -12.97 20.87 8.42
CA CYS A 208 -13.75 20.34 7.29
C CYS A 208 -15.27 20.39 7.53
N ALA A 209 -15.77 21.52 8.02
CA ALA A 209 -17.18 21.68 8.39
C ALA A 209 -18.14 21.32 7.25
N ASP A 210 -17.83 21.71 6.01
CA ASP A 210 -18.64 21.45 4.82
C ASP A 210 -18.79 19.96 4.48
N TYR A 211 -17.93 19.10 5.04
CA TYR A 211 -17.93 17.66 4.84
C TYR A 211 -18.40 16.87 6.07
N GLY A 212 -18.90 17.56 7.10
CA GLY A 212 -19.29 16.93 8.38
C GLY A 212 -18.10 16.52 9.26
N GLY A 213 -16.89 16.98 8.95
CA GLY A 213 -15.69 16.75 9.77
C GLY A 213 -14.50 16.17 9.02
N CYS A 214 -13.31 16.29 9.60
CA CYS A 214 -12.05 15.89 8.98
C CYS A 214 -12.01 14.41 8.55
N LEU A 215 -12.58 13.50 9.35
CA LEU A 215 -12.57 12.05 9.07
C LEU A 215 -13.56 11.64 7.97
N LEU A 216 -14.48 12.53 7.57
CA LEU A 216 -15.42 12.31 6.46
C LEU A 216 -14.96 13.01 5.17
N SER A 217 -14.11 14.03 5.28
CA SER A 217 -13.68 14.84 4.14
C SER A 217 -12.81 14.11 3.11
N ASP A 218 -12.03 13.09 3.53
CA ASP A 218 -10.99 12.45 2.70
C ASP A 218 -10.06 13.51 2.05
N LYS A 219 -9.75 14.60 2.78
CA LYS A 219 -8.96 15.74 2.31
C LYS A 219 -7.53 15.28 2.00
N GLY A 220 -6.98 15.67 0.85
CA GLY A 220 -5.58 15.47 0.49
C GLY A 220 -5.30 15.80 -0.98
N PRO A 221 -4.05 15.63 -1.46
CA PRO A 221 -3.69 15.86 -2.86
C PRO A 221 -4.54 15.09 -3.87
N TRP A 222 -5.04 13.90 -3.50
CA TRP A 222 -5.93 13.07 -4.33
C TRP A 222 -7.34 13.66 -4.53
N LYS A 223 -7.64 14.83 -3.98
CA LYS A 223 -8.85 15.61 -4.25
C LYS A 223 -8.57 16.85 -5.11
N ASN A 224 -7.32 17.11 -5.49
CA ASN A 224 -6.98 18.21 -6.38
C ASN A 224 -7.34 17.83 -7.83
N PRO A 225 -8.20 18.61 -8.53
CA PRO A 225 -8.60 18.31 -9.90
C PRO A 225 -7.43 18.20 -10.88
N GLU A 226 -6.44 19.12 -10.81
CA GLU A 226 -5.28 19.13 -11.71
C GLU A 226 -4.44 17.86 -11.55
N ILE A 227 -4.21 17.44 -10.30
CA ILE A 227 -3.49 16.18 -10.01
C ILE A 227 -4.29 14.98 -10.50
N THR A 228 -5.61 15.00 -10.32
CA THR A 228 -6.49 13.90 -10.74
C THR A 228 -6.48 13.75 -12.26
N GLU A 229 -6.51 14.87 -12.99
CA GLU A 229 -6.40 14.89 -14.46
C GLU A 229 -5.05 14.36 -14.94
N MET A 230 -3.95 14.77 -14.30
CA MET A 230 -2.62 14.21 -14.60
C MET A 230 -2.57 12.69 -14.41
N LEU A 231 -3.16 12.17 -13.33
CA LEU A 231 -3.21 10.72 -13.08
C LEU A 231 -4.02 9.98 -14.13
N GLN A 232 -5.16 10.54 -14.56
CA GLN A 232 -5.96 9.96 -15.63
C GLN A 232 -5.19 9.92 -16.96
N ALA A 233 -4.50 11.00 -17.31
CA ALA A 233 -3.66 11.05 -18.51
C ALA A 233 -2.55 9.98 -18.47
N ILE A 234 -1.89 9.79 -17.32
CA ILE A 234 -0.87 8.75 -17.14
C ILE A 234 -1.46 7.35 -17.37
N SER A 235 -2.61 7.05 -16.75
CA SER A 235 -3.24 5.73 -16.92
C SER A 235 -3.63 5.44 -18.38
N VAL A 236 -4.15 6.43 -19.11
CA VAL A 236 -4.52 6.26 -20.53
C VAL A 236 -3.28 6.00 -21.38
N THR A 237 -2.17 6.71 -21.13
CA THR A 237 -0.93 6.48 -21.89
C THR A 237 -0.34 5.09 -21.67
N GLU A 238 -0.46 4.54 -20.45
CA GLU A 238 -0.02 3.18 -20.14
C GLU A 238 -0.86 2.12 -20.86
N ASP A 239 -2.19 2.32 -20.93
CA ASP A 239 -3.09 1.44 -21.67
C ASP A 239 -2.81 1.50 -23.19
N THR A 240 -2.65 2.69 -23.77
CA THR A 240 -2.36 2.84 -25.21
C THR A 240 -0.99 2.29 -25.62
N ASN A 241 0.02 2.41 -24.76
CA ASN A 241 1.35 1.86 -25.03
C ASN A 241 1.36 0.32 -24.95
N ASN A 242 0.41 -0.28 -24.23
CA ASN A 242 0.23 -1.73 -24.17
C ASN A 242 -0.51 -2.28 -25.42
N GLU A 243 -1.24 -1.43 -26.16
CA GLU A 243 -1.95 -1.78 -27.39
C GLU A 243 -1.12 -1.53 -28.68
N GLY A 244 -0.09 -0.68 -28.63
CA GLY A 244 0.66 -0.23 -29.81
C GLY A 244 1.83 -1.10 -30.30
N ASN A 245 2.16 -2.22 -29.66
CA ASN A 245 3.36 -3.02 -30.01
C ASN A 245 3.08 -4.22 -30.95
N GLY A 246 2.02 -4.11 -31.76
CA GLY A 246 1.43 -5.22 -32.51
C GLY A 246 1.55 -5.19 -34.03
N ASP A 247 2.34 -4.32 -34.66
CA ASP A 247 2.46 -4.29 -36.13
C ASP A 247 3.92 -4.14 -36.61
N LEU A 248 4.54 -5.28 -36.91
CA LEU A 248 5.71 -5.38 -37.79
C LEU A 248 5.73 -6.77 -38.43
N ALA A 249 4.94 -6.95 -39.49
CA ALA A 249 5.29 -7.79 -40.63
C ALA A 249 4.16 -7.77 -41.68
N SER A 250 4.37 -7.10 -42.81
CA SER A 250 3.85 -7.57 -44.09
C SER A 250 4.66 -6.99 -45.23
N GLY A 251 5.37 -7.85 -45.93
CA GLY A 251 6.15 -7.51 -47.11
C GLY A 251 6.84 -8.75 -47.65
N ASP A 252 6.06 -9.67 -48.22
CA ASP A 252 6.34 -10.20 -49.55
C ASP A 252 5.19 -11.07 -50.07
N ALA A 253 5.09 -11.05 -51.39
CA ALA A 253 3.91 -11.34 -52.18
C ALA A 253 3.97 -12.72 -52.87
N LEU A 254 2.85 -13.06 -53.51
CA LEU A 254 2.66 -14.05 -54.60
C LEU A 254 2.57 -15.52 -54.16
N MET A 255 1.39 -16.14 -54.24
CA MET A 255 0.78 -16.62 -55.50
C MET A 255 -0.65 -17.14 -55.26
N HIS A 256 -1.48 -16.81 -56.23
CA HIS A 256 -2.81 -17.34 -56.52
C HIS A 256 -2.67 -18.77 -57.10
N ASP A 257 -3.50 -19.73 -56.68
CA ASP A 257 -4.43 -20.43 -57.58
C ASP A 257 -5.17 -21.63 -56.95
N MET A 258 -6.45 -21.69 -57.35
CA MET A 258 -7.35 -22.84 -57.54
C MET A 258 -7.99 -23.56 -56.33
N GLU A 259 -9.27 -23.20 -56.14
CA GLU A 259 -10.35 -24.07 -55.65
C GLU A 259 -10.55 -25.30 -56.58
N ASN A 260 -10.84 -26.49 -56.00
CA ASN A 260 -12.21 -27.00 -55.83
C ASN A 260 -12.22 -28.54 -55.60
N GLY A 261 -13.02 -29.01 -54.62
CA GLY A 261 -13.75 -30.29 -54.74
C GLY A 261 -13.43 -31.46 -53.80
N LYS A 262 -14.38 -31.69 -52.87
CA LYS A 262 -14.94 -32.97 -52.36
C LYS A 262 -14.57 -33.53 -50.96
N SER A 263 -15.68 -33.81 -50.26
CA SER A 263 -16.06 -34.94 -49.38
C SER A 263 -15.80 -34.93 -47.86
N LYS A 264 -16.95 -34.81 -47.15
CA LYS A 264 -17.48 -35.41 -45.90
C LYS A 264 -16.63 -36.30 -44.96
N GLU A 265 -16.95 -36.11 -43.67
CA GLU A 265 -16.84 -36.99 -42.47
C GLU A 265 -15.39 -37.18 -41.94
N ASP A 266 -15.02 -37.04 -40.65
CA ASP A 266 -15.74 -37.14 -39.37
C ASP A 266 -14.88 -36.53 -38.23
N MET A 267 -15.52 -36.17 -37.11
CA MET A 267 -15.01 -35.99 -35.72
C MET A 267 -13.75 -35.14 -35.37
N GLY A 268 -13.98 -34.11 -34.52
CA GLY A 268 -13.14 -33.88 -33.33
C GLY A 268 -12.64 -32.45 -33.04
N LYS A 269 -13.18 -31.86 -31.95
CA LYS A 269 -12.55 -30.88 -31.03
C LYS A 269 -11.81 -29.67 -31.63
N GLU A 270 -12.40 -28.47 -31.51
CA GLU A 270 -11.61 -27.22 -31.46
C GLU A 270 -12.40 -26.08 -30.80
N GLU A 271 -12.08 -25.79 -29.53
CA GLU A 271 -12.15 -24.44 -28.96
C GLU A 271 -11.06 -24.36 -27.88
N ARG A 272 -9.82 -24.11 -28.31
CA ARG A 272 -8.72 -23.65 -27.46
C ARG A 272 -7.64 -23.08 -28.38
N GLY A 273 -7.53 -21.76 -28.43
CA GLY A 273 -6.47 -21.16 -29.24
C GLY A 273 -6.55 -19.64 -29.40
N MET A 274 -6.74 -18.88 -28.32
CA MET A 274 -6.48 -17.44 -28.37
C MET A 274 -5.84 -16.85 -27.08
N SER A 275 -5.33 -17.67 -26.16
CA SER A 275 -4.66 -17.15 -24.94
C SER A 275 -3.14 -17.31 -24.88
N ASP A 276 -2.49 -17.98 -25.84
CA ASP A 276 -1.08 -18.39 -25.67
C ASP A 276 -0.02 -17.58 -26.43
N LYS A 277 -0.41 -16.51 -27.16
CA LYS A 277 0.58 -15.67 -27.88
C LYS A 277 0.97 -14.36 -27.19
N PHE A 278 0.26 -13.94 -26.14
CA PHE A 278 0.55 -12.68 -25.41
C PHE A 278 1.42 -12.85 -24.14
N ALA A 279 1.59 -14.07 -23.65
CA ALA A 279 2.47 -14.37 -22.51
C ALA A 279 3.99 -14.19 -22.80
N PRO A 280 4.53 -14.54 -24.00
CA PRO A 280 5.97 -14.51 -24.23
C PRO A 280 6.58 -13.09 -24.22
N GLN A 281 5.87 -12.09 -24.75
CA GLN A 281 6.42 -10.73 -24.87
C GLN A 281 6.52 -10.00 -23.52
N LYS A 282 5.52 -10.15 -22.64
CA LYS A 282 5.57 -9.60 -21.28
C LYS A 282 6.63 -10.29 -20.42
N VAL A 283 6.80 -11.60 -20.60
CA VAL A 283 7.88 -12.37 -19.95
C VAL A 283 9.25 -11.90 -20.42
N MET A 284 9.48 -11.70 -21.72
CA MET A 284 10.75 -11.19 -22.24
C MET A 284 11.07 -9.77 -21.73
N ALA A 285 10.07 -8.88 -21.66
CA ALA A 285 10.26 -7.53 -21.10
C ALA A 285 10.62 -7.56 -19.61
N LEU A 286 9.98 -8.44 -18.84
CA LEU A 286 10.30 -8.69 -17.44
C LEU A 286 11.71 -9.28 -17.27
N GLU A 287 12.11 -10.22 -18.12
CA GLU A 287 13.46 -10.82 -18.11
C GLU A 287 14.54 -9.78 -18.42
N ALA A 288 14.32 -8.90 -19.40
CA ALA A 288 15.23 -7.81 -19.74
C ALA A 288 15.35 -6.81 -18.58
N SER A 289 14.23 -6.41 -17.95
CA SER A 289 14.22 -5.52 -16.80
C SER A 289 14.88 -6.16 -15.57
N LEU A 290 14.72 -7.47 -15.39
CA LEU A 290 15.38 -8.22 -14.32
C LEU A 290 16.90 -8.28 -14.55
N ALA A 291 17.34 -8.51 -15.79
CA ALA A 291 18.76 -8.53 -16.14
C ALA A 291 19.42 -7.16 -15.94
N ASP A 292 18.76 -6.06 -16.30
CA ASP A 292 19.24 -4.69 -16.05
C ASP A 292 19.33 -4.39 -14.54
N THR A 293 18.31 -4.82 -13.78
CA THR A 293 18.29 -4.66 -12.31
C THR A 293 19.42 -5.44 -11.65
N ASN A 294 19.68 -6.68 -12.08
CA ASN A 294 20.79 -7.49 -11.57
C ASN A 294 22.15 -6.84 -11.86
N LYS A 295 22.37 -6.31 -13.07
CA LYS A 295 23.60 -5.56 -13.38
C LYS A 295 23.80 -4.35 -12.49
N LYS A 296 22.72 -3.63 -12.14
CA LYS A 296 22.78 -2.49 -11.22
C LYS A 296 23.10 -2.94 -9.78
N ILE A 297 22.58 -4.08 -9.35
CA ILE A 297 22.92 -4.68 -8.05
C ILE A 297 24.40 -5.05 -8.01
N ASP A 298 24.90 -5.76 -9.03
CA ASP A 298 26.33 -6.13 -9.11
C ASP A 298 27.24 -4.89 -9.06
N ALA A 299 26.88 -3.83 -9.78
CA ALA A 299 27.63 -2.57 -9.75
C ALA A 299 27.63 -1.90 -8.37
N LEU A 300 26.51 -1.96 -7.64
CA LEU A 300 26.41 -1.44 -6.28
C LEU A 300 27.22 -2.28 -5.28
N GLU A 301 27.27 -3.60 -5.44
CA GLU A 301 28.07 -4.49 -4.61
C GLU A 301 29.57 -4.22 -4.78
N VAL A 302 30.03 -4.02 -6.02
CA VAL A 302 31.42 -3.62 -6.32
C VAL A 302 31.75 -2.28 -5.65
N ALA A 303 30.91 -1.26 -5.83
CA ALA A 303 31.11 0.05 -5.23
C ALA A 303 31.13 0.00 -3.69
N LEU A 304 30.34 -0.90 -3.09
CA LEU A 304 30.31 -1.11 -1.65
C LEU A 304 31.62 -1.75 -1.14
N GLU A 305 32.16 -2.74 -1.85
CA GLU A 305 33.44 -3.35 -1.48
C GLU A 305 34.62 -2.38 -1.63
N ASP A 306 34.64 -1.56 -2.69
CA ASP A 306 35.64 -0.50 -2.83
C ASP A 306 35.58 0.49 -1.67
N THR A 307 34.37 0.89 -1.27
CA THR A 307 34.17 1.79 -0.12
C THR A 307 34.65 1.15 1.18
N LYS A 308 34.36 -0.14 1.41
CA LYS A 308 34.86 -0.87 2.58
C LYS A 308 36.38 -0.96 2.60
N MET A 309 37.01 -1.15 1.44
CA MET A 309 38.46 -1.21 1.33
C MET A 309 39.11 0.13 1.71
N VAL A 310 38.55 1.24 1.22
CA VAL A 310 38.99 2.60 1.61
C VAL A 310 38.85 2.82 3.11
N LEU A 311 37.71 2.45 3.70
CA LEU A 311 37.47 2.61 5.14
C LEU A 311 38.43 1.77 6.00
N ARG A 312 38.76 0.54 5.56
CA ARG A 312 39.77 -0.29 6.24
C ARG A 312 41.16 0.34 6.15
N GLY A 313 41.52 0.90 5.00
CA GLY A 313 42.79 1.63 4.82
C GLY A 313 42.89 2.84 5.74
N LEU A 314 41.84 3.66 5.82
CA LEU A 314 41.78 4.80 6.73
C LEU A 314 41.85 4.38 8.20
N ALA A 315 41.16 3.31 8.57
CA ALA A 315 41.20 2.76 9.94
C ALA A 315 42.60 2.26 10.32
N GLN A 316 43.34 1.67 9.37
CA GLN A 316 44.73 1.26 9.60
C GLN A 316 45.66 2.48 9.75
N HIS A 317 45.50 3.49 8.88
CA HIS A 317 46.30 4.71 8.95
C HIS A 317 46.10 5.48 10.28
N ILE A 318 44.87 5.50 10.80
CA ILE A 318 44.57 6.09 12.12
C ILE A 318 45.25 5.30 13.25
N LYS A 319 45.38 3.97 13.15
CA LYS A 319 46.11 3.18 14.15
C LYS A 319 47.61 3.44 14.11
N ASP A 320 48.17 3.57 12.92
CA ASP A 320 49.61 3.80 12.72
C ASP A 320 50.03 5.21 13.17
N LEU A 321 49.12 6.20 13.14
CA LEU A 321 49.34 7.56 13.66
C LEU A 321 49.19 7.70 15.18
N ASN A 322 48.66 6.68 15.87
CA ASN A 322 48.46 6.65 17.32
C ASN A 322 49.50 5.79 18.07
N LEU A 323 50.60 5.43 17.39
CA LEU A 323 51.81 4.79 17.92
C LEU A 323 52.99 5.78 17.84
#